data_AF-A0A932P761-F1
#
_entry.id   AF-A0A932P761-F1
#
_cell.length_a   1.000
_cell.length_b   1.000
_cell.length_c   1.000
_cell.angle_alpha   90.00
_cell.angle_beta   90.00
_cell.angle_gamma   90.00
#
_symmetry.space_group_name_H-M   'P 1'
#
loop_
_entity.id
_entity.type
_entity.pdbx_description
1 polymer ?
#
loop_
_entity_poly.entity_id
_entity_poly.type
_entity_poly.pdbx_seq_one_letter_code
_entity_poly.pdbx_strand_id
1 'polypeptide(L)'
;MIPTTEIALPVTQPQVIRSVSAADVLSWLAAGWSDTRRASPLSLAYGGAFVIAGLAITGGLALAGWVYLITPMVEGFMLVAPLAALGLYDISRRLERGEALSPRAILLCWRPNQFHMMTAGLIYMLYLMIWARLAVIIFAVCFPSQPTDLDGLLAALPTLDGLAFIITSTVFGGVLATIAFATNVVTLPAMLDRHTDFFGGAALSVMAVARNPGPMLLW
;
A
#
# COMPACT_ATOMS: atom_id res chain seq x y z
N MET A 1 8.94 -45.20 17.93
CA MET A 1 9.55 -43.92 18.37
C MET A 1 9.58 -43.03 17.14
N ILE A 2 8.66 -42.07 17.04
CA ILE A 2 8.56 -41.18 15.86
C ILE A 2 9.62 -40.07 16.04
N PRO A 3 10.50 -39.82 15.06
CA PRO A 3 11.45 -38.73 15.17
C PRO A 3 10.69 -37.40 15.04
N THR A 4 10.68 -36.62 16.11
CA THR A 4 10.28 -35.21 16.08
C THR A 4 11.26 -34.46 15.20
N THR A 5 10.84 -34.16 13.97
CA THR A 5 11.55 -33.22 13.12
C THR A 5 11.30 -31.84 13.71
N GLU A 6 12.25 -31.31 14.48
CA GLU A 6 12.27 -29.90 14.87
C GLU A 6 12.27 -29.08 13.58
N ILE A 7 11.15 -28.44 13.27
CA ILE A 7 11.09 -27.39 12.28
C ILE A 7 11.81 -26.19 12.90
N ALA A 8 13.14 -26.17 12.79
CA ALA A 8 13.94 -25.01 13.13
C ALA A 8 13.56 -23.90 12.14
N LEU A 9 12.65 -23.02 12.56
CA LEU A 9 12.42 -21.75 11.87
C LEU A 9 13.77 -21.02 11.84
N PRO A 10 14.31 -20.65 10.66
CA PRO A 10 15.60 -19.97 10.60
C PRO A 10 15.44 -18.60 11.26
N VAL A 11 15.83 -18.49 12.53
CA VAL A 11 15.90 -17.23 13.26
C VAL A 11 17.05 -16.42 12.67
N THR A 12 16.71 -15.68 11.61
CA THR A 12 17.64 -14.91 10.79
C THR A 12 17.89 -13.56 11.49
N GLN A 13 18.87 -13.53 12.39
CA GLN A 13 19.33 -12.37 13.19
C GLN A 13 18.24 -11.63 14.02
N PRO A 14 18.53 -11.25 15.28
CA PRO A 14 17.57 -10.49 16.08
C PRO A 14 17.26 -9.16 15.38
N GLN A 15 16.01 -9.00 14.93
CA GLN A 15 15.55 -7.77 14.30
C GLN A 15 15.40 -6.69 15.36
N VAL A 16 16.45 -5.88 15.55
CA VAL A 16 16.42 -4.78 16.51
C VAL A 16 15.64 -3.62 15.92
N ILE A 17 14.47 -3.35 16.49
CA ILE A 17 13.66 -2.18 16.16
C ILE A 17 14.26 -0.98 16.87
N ARG A 18 14.77 -0.04 16.08
CA ARG A 18 15.34 1.21 16.60
C ARG A 18 14.22 2.13 17.10
N SER A 19 14.52 2.87 18.15
CA SER A 19 13.71 4.02 18.55
C SER A 19 13.92 5.15 17.55
N VAL A 20 12.86 5.70 17.01
CA VAL A 20 12.88 6.84 16.09
C VAL A 20 12.13 8.01 16.69
N SER A 21 12.51 9.21 16.31
CA SER A 21 11.92 10.47 16.72
C SER A 21 10.97 11.01 15.63
N ALA A 22 10.11 11.96 15.97
CA ALA A 22 9.23 12.59 14.97
C ALA A 22 10.04 13.39 13.91
N ALA A 23 11.25 13.86 14.25
CA ALA A 23 12.14 14.54 13.30
C ALA A 23 12.69 13.60 12.22
N ASP A 24 12.74 12.29 12.49
CA ASP A 24 13.19 11.30 11.52
C ASP A 24 12.20 11.18 10.35
N VAL A 25 10.91 11.44 10.56
CA VAL A 25 9.89 11.45 9.50
C VAL A 25 10.25 12.45 8.40
N LEU A 26 10.59 13.68 8.77
CA LEU A 26 11.03 14.71 7.82
C LEU A 26 12.35 14.32 7.13
N SER A 27 13.23 13.64 7.87
CA SER A 27 14.50 13.15 7.32
C SER A 27 14.29 12.04 6.28
N TRP A 28 13.33 11.14 6.48
CA TRP A 28 12.97 10.11 5.50
C TRP A 28 12.34 10.71 4.25
N LEU A 29 11.45 11.71 4.40
CA LEU A 29 10.88 12.43 3.25
C LEU A 29 11.97 13.16 2.45
N ALA A 30 12.90 13.84 3.15
CA ALA A 30 14.03 14.50 2.51
C ALA A 30 14.96 13.50 1.79
N ALA A 31 15.20 12.33 2.39
CA ALA A 31 15.97 11.25 1.78
C ALA A 31 15.28 10.71 0.52
N GLY A 32 13.98 10.40 0.58
CA GLY A 32 13.21 9.95 -0.58
C GLY A 32 13.17 10.98 -1.71
N TRP A 33 13.09 12.27 -1.38
CA TRP A 33 13.20 13.35 -2.36
C TRP A 33 14.60 13.44 -2.98
N SER A 34 15.64 13.31 -2.16
CA SER A 34 17.04 13.27 -2.62
C SER A 34 17.28 12.10 -3.57
N ASP A 35 16.80 10.91 -3.23
CA ASP A 35 16.91 9.71 -4.07
C ASP A 35 16.18 9.89 -5.41
N THR A 36 14.97 10.44 -5.38
CA THR A 36 14.20 10.77 -6.58
C THR A 36 14.96 11.75 -7.48
N ARG A 37 15.65 12.74 -6.91
CA ARG A 37 16.47 13.69 -7.68
C ARG A 37 17.74 13.04 -8.23
N ARG A 38 18.42 12.21 -7.44
CA ARG A 38 19.66 11.51 -7.83
C ARG A 38 19.42 10.49 -8.94
N ALA A 39 18.27 9.81 -8.93
CA ALA A 39 17.86 8.84 -9.94
C ALA A 39 16.78 9.38 -10.90
N SER A 40 16.68 10.70 -11.06
CA SER A 40 15.54 11.38 -11.71
C SER A 40 15.07 10.77 -13.04
N PRO A 41 15.92 10.48 -14.03
CA PRO A 41 15.46 9.88 -15.29
C PRO A 41 14.72 8.56 -15.08
N LEU A 42 15.22 7.72 -14.16
CA LEU A 42 14.70 6.39 -13.93
C LEU A 42 13.48 6.40 -13.01
N SER A 43 13.51 7.20 -11.95
CA SER A 43 12.37 7.38 -11.05
C SER A 43 11.18 8.01 -11.78
N LEU A 44 11.41 9.04 -12.61
CA LEU A 44 10.35 9.68 -13.40
C LEU A 44 9.84 8.78 -14.52
N ALA A 45 10.71 8.04 -15.23
CA ALA A 45 10.25 7.08 -16.23
C ALA A 45 9.40 5.98 -15.60
N TYR A 46 9.80 5.48 -14.43
CA TYR A 46 9.09 4.44 -13.70
C TYR A 46 7.72 4.92 -13.21
N GLY A 47 7.65 6.04 -12.50
CA GLY A 47 6.37 6.62 -12.07
C GLY A 47 5.50 7.08 -13.24
N GLY A 48 6.11 7.68 -14.26
CA GLY A 48 5.44 8.13 -15.48
C GLY A 48 4.76 6.99 -16.24
N ALA A 49 5.34 5.79 -16.26
CA ALA A 49 4.69 4.62 -16.85
C ALA A 49 3.34 4.30 -16.18
N PHE A 50 3.25 4.39 -14.86
CA PHE A 50 2.00 4.17 -14.12
C PHE A 50 0.99 5.31 -14.33
N VAL A 51 1.46 6.57 -14.39
CA VAL A 51 0.59 7.72 -14.72
C VAL A 51 -0.01 7.55 -16.11
N ILE A 52 0.81 7.22 -17.10
CA ILE A 52 0.35 6.99 -18.48
C ILE A 52 -0.63 5.82 -18.53
N ALA A 53 -0.35 4.71 -17.84
CA ALA A 53 -1.26 3.58 -17.77
C ALA A 53 -2.62 3.96 -17.17
N GLY A 54 -2.62 4.69 -16.05
CA GLY A 54 -3.84 5.19 -15.42
C GLY A 54 -4.65 6.10 -16.36
N LEU A 55 -4.00 7.10 -16.97
CA LEU A 55 -4.63 8.01 -17.92
C LEU A 55 -5.17 7.29 -19.17
N ALA A 56 -4.45 6.29 -19.68
CA ALA A 56 -4.87 5.50 -20.82
C ALA A 56 -6.11 4.65 -20.49
N ILE A 57 -6.15 4.02 -19.31
CA ILE A 57 -7.31 3.26 -18.84
C ILE A 57 -8.52 4.19 -18.65
N THR A 58 -8.36 5.29 -17.91
CA THR A 58 -9.46 6.23 -17.63
C THR A 58 -9.97 6.90 -18.90
N GLY A 59 -9.06 7.43 -19.73
CA GLY A 59 -9.41 8.08 -20.99
C GLY A 59 -10.00 7.11 -22.01
N GLY A 60 -9.45 5.90 -22.12
CA GLY A 60 -9.97 4.85 -22.99
C GLY A 60 -11.39 4.41 -22.61
N LEU A 61 -11.65 4.21 -21.32
CA LEU A 61 -13.00 3.87 -20.83
C LEU A 61 -14.00 5.01 -21.05
N ALA A 62 -13.58 6.26 -20.81
CA ALA A 62 -14.42 7.42 -21.05
C ALA A 62 -14.80 7.55 -22.53
N LEU A 63 -13.82 7.41 -23.44
CA LEU A 63 -14.06 7.44 -24.89
C LEU A 63 -14.93 6.28 -25.38
N ALA A 64 -14.87 5.12 -24.72
CA ALA A 64 -15.71 3.96 -25.03
C ALA A 64 -17.13 4.04 -24.42
N GLY A 65 -17.44 5.08 -23.64
CA GLY A 65 -18.72 5.21 -22.93
C GLY A 65 -18.87 4.28 -21.73
N TRP A 66 -17.79 3.65 -21.26
CA TRP A 66 -17.77 2.72 -20.11
C TRP A 66 -17.34 3.40 -18.82
N VAL A 67 -17.86 4.59 -18.57
CA VAL A 67 -17.50 5.43 -17.41
C VAL A 67 -17.73 4.69 -16.08
N TYR A 68 -18.75 3.82 -16.01
CA TYR A 68 -19.04 2.99 -14.83
C TYR A 68 -17.90 2.01 -14.46
N LEU A 69 -17.01 1.68 -15.39
CA LEU A 69 -15.83 0.85 -15.11
C LEU A 69 -14.64 1.64 -14.56
N ILE A 70 -14.67 2.98 -14.58
CA ILE A 70 -13.56 3.79 -14.08
C ILE A 70 -13.37 3.57 -12.57
N THR A 71 -14.44 3.59 -11.79
CA THR A 71 -14.39 3.34 -10.33
C THR A 71 -13.74 2.00 -9.98
N PRO A 72 -14.18 0.83 -10.50
CA PRO A 72 -13.52 -0.43 -10.20
C PRO A 72 -12.09 -0.51 -10.76
N MET A 73 -11.75 0.20 -11.84
CA MET A 73 -10.35 0.28 -12.30
C MET A 73 -9.46 1.09 -11.35
N VAL A 74 -9.98 2.15 -10.73
CA VAL A 74 -9.25 2.89 -9.69
C VAL A 74 -9.00 2.00 -8.47
N GLU A 75 -10.00 1.22 -8.03
CA GLU A 75 -9.82 0.24 -6.95
C GLU A 75 -8.79 -0.84 -7.33
N GLY A 76 -8.87 -1.38 -8.55
CA GLY A 76 -7.88 -2.34 -9.06
C GLY A 76 -6.46 -1.76 -9.13
N PHE A 77 -6.33 -0.48 -9.46
CA PHE A 77 -5.05 0.21 -9.43
C PHE A 77 -4.51 0.35 -8.00
N MET A 78 -5.36 0.63 -7.00
CA MET A 78 -4.94 0.65 -5.58
C MET A 78 -4.38 -0.70 -5.11
N LEU A 79 -4.88 -1.82 -5.65
CA LEU A 79 -4.34 -3.14 -5.35
C LEU A 79 -2.91 -3.34 -5.88
N VAL A 80 -2.65 -2.84 -7.09
CA VAL A 80 -1.35 -2.99 -7.76
C VAL A 80 -0.34 -1.97 -7.24
N ALA A 81 -0.79 -0.79 -6.80
CA ALA A 81 0.06 0.34 -6.44
C ALA A 81 1.16 0.02 -5.40
N PRO A 82 0.91 -0.71 -4.29
CA PRO A 82 1.96 -1.07 -3.33
C PRO A 82 3.06 -1.93 -3.96
N LEU A 83 2.70 -2.88 -4.83
CA LEU A 83 3.67 -3.71 -5.55
C LEU A 83 4.37 -2.92 -6.66
N ALA A 84 3.67 -1.98 -7.28
CA ALA A 84 4.28 -1.04 -8.22
C ALA A 84 5.34 -0.17 -7.54
N ALA A 85 5.19 0.18 -6.25
CA ALA A 85 6.20 0.96 -5.53
C ALA A 85 7.53 0.20 -5.34
N LEU A 86 7.58 -1.13 -5.51
CA LEU A 86 8.79 -1.94 -5.34
C LEU A 86 9.98 -1.45 -6.17
N GLY A 87 9.76 -0.95 -7.39
CA GLY A 87 10.85 -0.44 -8.21
C GLY A 87 11.45 0.85 -7.65
N LEU A 88 10.63 1.72 -7.05
CA LEU A 88 11.11 2.92 -6.37
C LEU A 88 11.87 2.57 -5.09
N TYR A 89 11.38 1.57 -4.33
CA TYR A 89 12.12 1.04 -3.18
C TYR A 89 13.46 0.42 -3.59
N ASP A 90 13.52 -0.30 -4.73
CA ASP A 90 14.77 -0.88 -5.25
C ASP A 90 15.77 0.20 -5.68
N ILE A 91 15.30 1.31 -6.26
CA ILE A 91 16.14 2.47 -6.60
C ILE A 91 16.80 3.04 -5.33
N SER A 92 16.01 3.37 -4.30
CA SER A 92 16.55 3.87 -3.04
C SER A 92 17.51 2.89 -2.38
N ARG A 93 17.16 1.59 -2.30
CA ARG A 93 18.03 0.55 -1.74
C ARG A 93 19.38 0.47 -2.47
N ARG A 94 19.38 0.56 -3.81
CA ARG A 94 20.61 0.56 -4.61
C ARG A 94 21.45 1.81 -4.36
N LEU A 95 20.82 2.98 -4.30
CA LEU A 95 21.51 4.23 -4.01
C LEU A 95 22.17 4.23 -2.63
N GLU A 96 21.50 3.68 -1.61
CA GLU A 96 22.05 3.51 -0.27
C GLU A 96 23.25 2.56 -0.24
N ARG A 97 23.23 1.49 -1.04
CA ARG A 97 24.30 0.49 -1.14
C ARG A 97 25.42 0.87 -2.11
N GLY A 98 25.31 2.01 -2.80
CA GLY A 98 26.24 2.40 -3.86
C GLY A 98 26.23 1.45 -5.07
N GLU A 99 25.13 0.72 -5.27
CA GLU A 99 24.96 -0.20 -6.38
C GLU A 99 24.57 0.55 -7.68
N ALA A 100 24.96 0.00 -8.82
CA ALA A 100 24.55 0.56 -10.11
C ALA A 100 23.04 0.44 -10.32
N LEU A 101 22.43 1.52 -10.84
CA LEU A 101 21.04 1.54 -11.26
C LEU A 101 20.89 0.88 -12.63
N SER A 102 20.03 -0.12 -12.72
CA SER A 102 19.72 -0.85 -13.96
C SER A 102 18.21 -0.95 -14.14
N PRO A 103 17.63 -0.42 -15.25
CA PRO A 103 16.18 -0.48 -15.48
C PRO A 103 15.62 -1.90 -15.41
N ARG A 104 16.34 -2.86 -16.01
CA ARG A 104 15.94 -4.28 -15.98
C ARG A 104 15.95 -4.84 -14.56
N ALA A 105 16.96 -4.48 -13.76
CA ALA A 105 17.07 -4.98 -12.40
C ALA A 105 15.94 -4.43 -11.51
N ILE A 106 15.58 -3.15 -11.71
CA ILE A 106 14.47 -2.50 -11.00
C ILE A 106 13.12 -3.09 -11.39
N LEU A 107 12.87 -3.34 -12.68
CA LEU A 107 11.61 -3.98 -13.13
C LEU A 107 11.45 -5.43 -12.63
N LEU A 108 12.56 -6.11 -12.34
CA LEU A 108 12.59 -7.51 -11.92
C LEU A 108 12.98 -7.67 -10.44
N CYS A 109 12.96 -6.59 -9.64
CA CYS A 109 13.42 -6.59 -8.26
C CYS A 109 12.61 -7.53 -7.33
N TRP A 110 11.38 -7.87 -7.72
CA TRP A 110 10.49 -8.77 -7.01
C TRP A 110 10.83 -10.26 -7.22
N ARG A 111 11.55 -10.62 -8.29
CA ARG A 111 11.81 -12.02 -8.66
C ARG A 111 12.54 -12.84 -7.58
N PRO A 112 13.57 -12.32 -6.90
CA PRO A 112 14.25 -13.07 -5.86
C PRO A 112 13.34 -13.49 -4.70
N ASN A 113 12.24 -12.77 -4.47
CA ASN A 113 11.26 -13.04 -3.41
C ASN A 113 9.83 -13.24 -3.95
N GLN A 114 9.69 -13.78 -5.17
CA GLN A 114 8.43 -13.76 -5.92
C GLN A 114 7.24 -14.39 -5.18
N PHE A 115 7.45 -15.51 -4.48
CA PHE A 115 6.37 -16.22 -3.80
C PHE A 115 5.77 -15.36 -2.69
N HIS A 116 6.62 -14.77 -1.85
CA HIS A 116 6.16 -13.89 -0.77
C HIS A 116 5.62 -12.56 -1.31
N MET A 117 6.15 -12.04 -2.42
CA MET A 117 5.56 -10.87 -3.11
C MET A 117 4.15 -11.15 -3.63
N MET A 118 3.90 -12.37 -4.15
CA MET A 118 2.55 -12.80 -4.53
C MET A 118 1.64 -12.96 -3.30
N THR A 119 2.17 -13.47 -2.18
CA THR A 119 1.43 -13.49 -0.91
C THR A 119 1.02 -12.09 -0.47
N ALA A 120 1.91 -11.10 -0.56
CA ALA A 120 1.57 -9.70 -0.27
C ALA A 120 0.43 -9.19 -1.16
N GLY A 121 0.52 -9.45 -2.47
CA GLY A 121 -0.56 -9.11 -3.42
C GLY A 121 -1.90 -9.75 -3.06
N LEU A 122 -1.89 -11.04 -2.67
CA LEU A 122 -3.10 -11.73 -2.20
C LEU A 122 -3.68 -11.07 -0.95
N ILE A 123 -2.85 -10.72 0.03
CA ILE A 123 -3.30 -10.05 1.25
C ILE A 123 -3.86 -8.65 0.94
N TYR A 124 -3.26 -7.90 0.01
CA TYR A 124 -3.78 -6.60 -0.42
C TYR A 124 -5.11 -6.73 -1.14
N MET A 125 -5.30 -7.81 -1.90
CA MET A 125 -6.58 -8.11 -2.53
C MET A 125 -7.65 -8.37 -1.47
N LEU A 126 -7.32 -9.12 -0.42
CA LEU A 126 -8.24 -9.35 0.70
C LEU A 126 -8.59 -8.06 1.45
N TYR A 127 -7.60 -7.17 1.70
CA TYR A 127 -7.89 -5.86 2.28
C TYR A 127 -8.86 -5.05 1.42
N LEU A 128 -8.61 -4.99 0.11
CA LEU A 128 -9.48 -4.28 -0.82
C LEU A 128 -10.87 -4.90 -0.90
N MET A 129 -10.99 -6.23 -0.92
CA MET A 129 -12.29 -6.92 -0.93
C MET A 129 -13.09 -6.66 0.34
N ILE A 130 -12.43 -6.70 1.51
CA ILE A 130 -13.07 -6.37 2.79
C ILE A 130 -13.54 -4.92 2.76
N TRP A 131 -12.69 -3.99 2.30
CA TRP A 131 -13.03 -2.58 2.16
C TRP A 131 -14.24 -2.37 1.23
N ALA A 132 -14.16 -2.87 -0.01
CA ALA A 132 -15.21 -2.71 -1.01
C ALA A 132 -16.55 -3.27 -0.50
N ARG A 133 -16.52 -4.43 0.17
CA ARG A 133 -17.72 -5.02 0.75
C ARG A 133 -18.28 -4.17 1.89
N LEU A 134 -17.42 -3.67 2.77
CA LEU A 134 -17.81 -2.82 3.88
C LEU A 134 -18.37 -1.48 3.41
N ALA A 135 -17.78 -0.88 2.39
CA ALA A 135 -18.25 0.37 1.78
C ALA A 135 -19.69 0.23 1.26
N VAL A 136 -20.01 -0.86 0.54
CA VAL A 136 -21.37 -1.14 0.05
C VAL A 136 -22.35 -1.32 1.21
N ILE A 137 -21.96 -2.04 2.27
CA ILE A 137 -22.82 -2.26 3.45
C ILE A 137 -23.09 -0.93 4.17
N ILE A 138 -22.04 -0.15 4.44
CA ILE A 138 -22.17 1.17 5.09
C ILE A 138 -23.07 2.08 4.26
N PHE A 139 -22.84 2.13 2.94
CA PHE A 139 -23.68 2.91 2.04
C PHE A 139 -25.15 2.47 2.09
N ALA A 140 -25.43 1.17 2.03
CA ALA A 140 -26.79 0.65 2.05
C ALA A 140 -27.51 0.89 3.39
N VAL A 141 -26.79 0.87 4.51
CA VAL A 141 -27.35 1.14 5.84
C VAL A 141 -27.64 2.63 6.04
N CYS A 142 -26.75 3.50 5.58
CA CYS A 142 -26.88 4.94 5.76
C CYS A 142 -27.80 5.61 4.71
N PHE A 143 -27.96 5.01 3.53
CA PHE A 143 -28.87 5.48 2.49
C PHE A 143 -29.90 4.40 2.09
N PRO A 144 -30.97 4.21 2.89
CA PRO A 144 -32.02 3.24 2.58
C PRO A 144 -32.75 3.57 1.26
N SER A 145 -32.97 4.86 1.00
CA SER A 145 -33.35 5.39 -0.31
C SER A 145 -32.09 5.87 -1.02
N GLN A 146 -31.55 5.03 -1.91
CA GLN A 146 -30.31 5.31 -2.62
C GLN A 146 -30.46 6.59 -3.48
N PRO A 147 -29.49 7.53 -3.41
CA PRO A 147 -29.41 8.61 -4.39
C PRO A 147 -29.34 8.03 -5.80
N THR A 148 -30.08 8.62 -6.74
CA THR A 148 -30.18 8.16 -8.12
C THR A 148 -28.95 8.49 -8.97
N ASP A 149 -28.18 9.50 -8.56
CA ASP A 149 -27.00 10.01 -9.25
C ASP A 149 -26.02 10.72 -8.29
N LEU A 150 -24.91 11.21 -8.84
CA LEU A 150 -23.88 11.92 -8.09
C LEU A 150 -24.41 13.22 -7.47
N ASP A 151 -25.25 13.96 -8.18
CA ASP A 151 -25.81 15.23 -7.68
C ASP A 151 -26.72 15.00 -6.48
N GLY A 152 -27.57 13.96 -6.54
CA GLY A 152 -28.39 13.52 -5.41
C GLY A 152 -27.55 13.08 -4.22
N LEU A 153 -26.44 12.36 -4.44
CA LEU A 153 -25.52 11.97 -3.38
C LEU A 153 -24.88 13.21 -2.72
N LEU A 154 -24.37 14.15 -3.52
CA LEU A 154 -23.75 15.38 -3.03
C LEU A 154 -24.74 16.24 -2.23
N ALA A 155 -25.99 16.34 -2.70
CA ALA A 155 -27.06 17.02 -1.98
C ALA A 155 -27.45 16.34 -0.66
N ALA A 156 -27.25 15.01 -0.56
CA ALA A 156 -27.57 14.23 0.64
C ALA A 156 -26.45 14.26 1.71
N LEU A 157 -25.20 14.57 1.34
CA LEU A 157 -24.07 14.64 2.29
C LEU A 157 -24.29 15.53 3.53
N PRO A 158 -24.87 16.74 3.45
CA PRO A 158 -25.10 17.58 4.63
C PRO A 158 -26.29 17.16 5.49
N THR A 159 -27.08 16.17 5.06
CA THR A 159 -28.23 15.66 5.84
C THR A 159 -27.78 14.76 6.99
N LEU A 160 -28.69 14.39 7.90
CA LEU A 160 -28.37 13.45 8.99
C LEU A 160 -27.88 12.10 8.47
N ASP A 161 -28.47 11.60 7.38
CA ASP A 161 -28.08 10.34 6.73
C ASP A 161 -26.68 10.45 6.12
N GLY A 162 -26.39 11.58 5.46
CA GLY A 162 -25.07 11.88 4.91
C GLY A 162 -23.99 12.02 5.98
N LEU A 163 -24.28 12.69 7.10
CA LEU A 163 -23.38 12.79 8.24
C LEU A 163 -23.14 11.43 8.90
N ALA A 164 -24.19 10.62 9.06
CA ALA A 164 -24.06 9.25 9.54
C ALA A 164 -23.17 8.43 8.61
N PHE A 165 -23.37 8.52 7.29
CA PHE A 165 -22.51 7.89 6.30
C PHE A 165 -21.04 8.32 6.43
N ILE A 166 -20.77 9.61 6.53
CA ILE A 166 -19.40 10.15 6.68
C ILE A 166 -18.75 9.63 7.97
N ILE A 167 -19.44 9.71 9.10
CA ILE A 167 -18.88 9.29 10.40
C ILE A 167 -18.63 7.77 10.39
N THR A 168 -19.63 6.98 9.98
CA THR A 168 -19.52 5.52 9.94
C THR A 168 -18.42 5.08 8.97
N SER A 169 -18.39 5.61 7.74
CA SER A 169 -17.33 5.29 6.78
C SER A 169 -15.94 5.72 7.27
N THR A 170 -15.82 6.86 7.94
CA THR A 170 -14.56 7.32 8.53
C THR A 170 -14.07 6.41 9.65
N VAL A 171 -14.95 5.98 10.56
CA VAL A 171 -14.58 5.10 11.68
C VAL A 171 -14.12 3.73 11.15
N PHE A 172 -14.93 3.10 10.32
CA PHE A 172 -14.61 1.78 9.78
C PHE A 172 -13.42 1.81 8.81
N GLY A 173 -13.34 2.84 7.96
CA GLY A 173 -12.20 3.09 7.08
C GLY A 173 -10.93 3.37 7.88
N GLY A 174 -11.02 4.16 8.95
CA GLY A 174 -9.90 4.46 9.84
C GLY A 174 -9.37 3.21 10.56
N VAL A 175 -10.24 2.32 11.03
CA VAL A 175 -9.83 1.03 11.61
C VAL A 175 -9.10 0.18 10.59
N LEU A 176 -9.68 0.01 9.38
CA LEU A 176 -9.07 -0.79 8.33
C LEU A 176 -7.74 -0.20 7.85
N ALA A 177 -7.68 1.13 7.68
CA ALA A 177 -6.47 1.86 7.31
C ALA A 177 -5.39 1.72 8.38
N THR A 178 -5.74 1.79 9.67
CA THR A 178 -4.80 1.59 10.78
C THR A 178 -4.22 0.19 10.75
N ILE A 179 -5.06 -0.84 10.55
CA ILE A 179 -4.60 -2.23 10.43
C ILE A 179 -3.68 -2.38 9.21
N ALA A 180 -4.11 -1.90 8.04
CA ALA A 180 -3.36 -1.99 6.81
C ALA A 180 -2.00 -1.27 6.92
N PHE A 181 -1.97 -0.08 7.51
CA PHE A 181 -0.75 0.67 7.76
C PHE A 181 0.18 -0.08 8.72
N ALA A 182 -0.34 -0.50 9.88
CA ALA A 182 0.43 -1.19 10.90
C ALA A 182 1.08 -2.47 10.37
N THR A 183 0.40 -3.20 9.48
CA THR A 183 0.93 -4.43 8.88
C THR A 183 1.79 -4.21 7.64
N ASN A 184 1.87 -3.01 7.06
CA ASN A 184 2.53 -2.79 5.77
C ASN A 184 3.56 -1.68 5.68
N VAL A 185 3.61 -0.74 6.63
CA VAL A 185 4.46 0.46 6.53
C VAL A 185 5.93 0.14 6.22
N VAL A 186 6.46 -0.99 6.73
CA VAL A 186 7.83 -1.45 6.42
C VAL A 186 7.90 -2.85 5.81
N THR A 187 6.76 -3.48 5.52
CA THR A 187 6.69 -4.89 5.07
C THR A 187 7.31 -5.07 3.69
N LEU A 188 6.90 -4.30 2.68
CA LEU A 188 7.46 -4.42 1.33
C LEU A 188 8.95 -4.07 1.27
N PRO A 189 9.44 -2.97 1.89
CA PRO A 189 10.87 -2.71 2.00
C PRO A 189 11.64 -3.85 2.69
N ALA A 190 11.10 -4.42 3.78
CA ALA A 190 11.74 -5.53 4.48
C ALA A 190 11.78 -6.82 3.64
N MET A 191 10.71 -7.11 2.89
CA MET A 191 10.66 -8.24 1.96
C MET A 191 11.61 -8.06 0.77
N LEU A 192 11.82 -6.82 0.32
CA LEU A 192 12.71 -6.49 -0.79
C LEU A 192 14.19 -6.52 -0.36
N ASP A 193 14.51 -5.93 0.79
CA ASP A 193 15.88 -5.80 1.30
C ASP A 193 16.41 -7.10 1.93
N ARG A 194 15.55 -7.82 2.65
CA ARG A 194 15.94 -8.96 3.49
C ARG A 194 15.34 -10.30 3.05
N HIS A 195 14.56 -10.32 1.97
CA HIS A 195 13.90 -11.53 1.47
C HIS A 195 13.08 -12.28 2.54
N THR A 196 12.49 -11.52 3.46
CA THR A 196 11.57 -12.05 4.47
C THR A 196 10.26 -12.50 3.83
N ASP A 197 9.55 -13.40 4.51
CA ASP A 197 8.17 -13.72 4.17
C ASP A 197 7.22 -12.57 4.53
N PHE A 198 6.01 -12.59 3.96
CA PHE A 198 5.04 -11.52 4.23
C PHE A 198 4.70 -11.41 5.71
N PHE A 199 4.49 -12.54 6.39
CA PHE A 199 4.08 -12.55 7.80
C PHE A 199 5.18 -12.06 8.73
N GLY A 200 6.45 -12.42 8.48
CA GLY A 200 7.59 -11.89 9.21
C GLY A 200 7.78 -10.39 8.97
N GLY A 201 7.61 -9.93 7.73
CA GLY A 201 7.61 -8.50 7.40
C GLY A 201 6.47 -7.73 8.10
N ALA A 202 5.25 -8.29 8.09
CA ALA A 202 4.10 -7.70 8.77
C ALA A 202 4.27 -7.66 10.29
N ALA A 203 4.84 -8.71 10.90
CA ALA A 203 5.18 -8.71 12.31
C ALA A 203 6.21 -7.62 12.64
N LEU A 204 7.26 -7.48 11.83
CA LEU A 204 8.23 -6.39 11.95
C LEU A 204 7.54 -5.02 11.87
N SER A 205 6.60 -4.88 10.94
CA SER A 205 5.83 -3.65 10.75
C SER A 205 4.98 -3.29 11.96
N VAL A 206 4.23 -4.25 12.49
CA VAL A 206 3.41 -4.03 13.69
C VAL A 206 4.29 -3.67 14.89
N MET A 207 5.41 -4.37 15.07
CA MET A 207 6.33 -4.06 16.16
C MET A 207 7.01 -2.69 15.98
N ALA A 208 7.29 -2.25 14.74
CA ALA A 208 7.85 -0.94 14.44
C ALA A 208 6.88 0.18 14.82
N VAL A 209 5.58 0.01 14.49
CA VAL A 209 4.50 0.91 14.88
C VAL A 209 4.30 0.92 16.40
N ALA A 210 4.21 -0.24 17.03
CA ALA A 210 4.00 -0.35 18.46
C ALA A 210 5.13 0.26 19.29
N ARG A 211 6.38 0.17 18.83
CA ARG A 211 7.55 0.72 19.53
C ARG A 211 7.75 2.22 19.28
N ASN A 212 7.19 2.76 18.19
CA ASN A 212 7.35 4.16 17.79
C ASN A 212 6.01 4.82 17.42
N PRO A 213 5.01 4.84 18.31
CA PRO A 213 3.65 5.27 17.96
C PRO A 213 3.57 6.73 17.52
N GLY A 214 4.32 7.64 18.14
CA GLY A 214 4.31 9.06 17.77
C GLY A 214 4.81 9.31 16.33
N PRO A 215 6.04 8.90 15.98
CA PRO A 215 6.55 9.02 14.63
C PRO A 215 5.71 8.27 13.59
N MET A 216 5.16 7.11 13.94
CA MET A 216 4.38 6.28 13.03
C MET A 216 2.94 6.77 12.86
N LEU A 217 2.40 7.58 13.78
CA LEU A 217 1.15 8.32 13.58
C LEU A 217 1.35 9.56 12.69
N LEU A 218 2.57 10.13 12.69
CA LEU A 218 2.93 11.27 11.85
C LEU A 218 3.25 10.86 10.42
N TRP A 219 3.86 9.68 10.25
CA TRP A 219 4.20 9.07 8.96
C TRP A 219 2.95 8.54 8.24
#